data_AF-A0A140K768-F1
#
_entry.id   AF-A0A140K768-F1
#
_cell.length_a   1.000
_cell.length_b   1.000
_cell.length_c   1.000
_cell.angle_alpha   90.00
_cell.angle_beta   90.00
_cell.angle_gamma   90.00
#
_symmetry.space_group_name_H-M   'P 1'
#
loop_
_entity.id
_entity.type
_entity.pdbx_description
1 polymer ?
#
loop_
_entity_poly.entity_id
_entity_poly.type
_entity_poly.pdbx_seq_one_letter_code
_entity_poly.pdbx_strand_id
1 'polypeptide(L)'
;MFSEVMNFFGLEQELDHLGFFTTEAQTHLEQEISKIITQGRLIALSGIVGSGKTTFLQRLIADLGKAKEIIVSRSLAVESDRVNLSTLITALFYDLSIEKDFKVSTQPEKRERKLLEL
;
A
#
# COMPACT_ATOMS: atom_id res chain seq x y z
N MET A 1 35.35 14.01 7.73
CA MET A 1 34.38 14.45 6.71
C MET A 1 32.96 14.59 7.26
N PHE A 2 32.25 13.52 7.67
CA PHE A 2 30.86 13.68 8.17
C PHE A 2 30.76 14.47 9.49
N SER A 3 31.68 14.24 10.43
CA SER A 3 31.78 15.03 11.67
C SER A 3 32.10 16.51 11.45
N GLU A 4 32.86 16.85 10.40
CA GLU A 4 33.21 18.23 10.07
C GLU A 4 32.00 18.97 9.50
N VAL A 5 31.17 18.30 8.69
CA VAL A 5 29.90 18.82 8.18
C VAL A 5 28.93 19.06 9.33
N MET A 6 28.75 18.08 10.22
CA MET A 6 27.90 18.20 11.41
C MET A 6 28.33 19.39 12.29
N ASN A 7 29.62 19.52 12.57
CA ASN A 7 30.16 20.62 13.37
C ASN A 7 30.03 21.98 12.66
N PHE A 8 30.25 22.05 11.34
CA PHE A 8 30.16 23.28 10.56
C PHE A 8 28.72 23.81 10.51
N PHE A 9 27.73 22.92 10.34
CA PHE A 9 26.32 23.29 10.30
C PHE A 9 25.64 23.30 11.68
N GLY A 10 26.35 22.96 12.76
CA GLY A 10 25.81 22.92 14.11
C GLY A 10 24.72 21.86 14.30
N LEU A 11 24.79 20.75 13.56
CA LEU A 11 23.81 19.67 13.64
C LEU A 11 24.17 18.74 14.80
N GLU A 12 23.24 18.60 15.75
CA GLU A 12 23.42 17.70 16.91
C GLU A 12 23.22 16.22 16.57
N GLN A 13 22.46 15.93 15.51
CA GLN A 13 22.15 14.58 15.05
C GLN A 13 22.03 14.53 13.54
N GLU A 14 22.34 13.36 12.97
CA GLU A 14 22.21 13.11 11.54
C GLU A 14 20.75 13.25 11.09
N LEU A 15 20.55 13.84 9.91
CA LEU A 15 19.20 14.11 9.39
C LEU A 15 18.41 12.82 9.13
N ASP A 16 19.10 11.72 8.85
CA ASP A 16 18.50 10.40 8.62
C ASP A 16 17.80 9.82 9.86
N HIS A 17 18.07 10.39 11.04
CA HIS A 17 17.49 9.96 12.32
C HIS A 17 16.47 10.93 12.91
N LEU A 18 16.16 12.05 12.24
CA LEU A 18 15.25 13.08 12.75
C LEU A 18 13.75 12.69 12.71
N GLY A 19 13.43 11.48 12.25
CA GLY A 19 12.05 11.01 12.14
C GLY A 19 11.27 11.74 11.05
N PHE A 20 9.93 11.74 11.17
CA PHE A 20 9.06 12.36 10.18
C PHE A 20 8.75 13.81 10.57
N PHE A 21 9.10 14.75 9.69
CA PHE A 21 8.75 16.16 9.86
C PHE A 21 7.37 16.43 9.27
N THR A 22 6.41 16.77 10.11
CA THR A 22 5.04 17.08 9.70
C THR A 22 4.84 18.58 9.55
N THR A 23 4.32 19.02 8.41
CA THR A 23 3.87 20.40 8.22
C THR A 23 2.39 20.55 8.58
N GLU A 24 1.92 21.77 8.89
CA GLU A 24 0.49 22.02 9.15
C GLU A 24 -0.41 21.53 8.01
N ALA A 25 0.02 21.73 6.76
CA ALA A 25 -0.69 21.26 5.59
C ALA A 25 -0.80 19.72 5.56
N GLN A 26 0.25 19.00 5.95
CA GLN A 26 0.23 17.54 6.03
C GLN A 26 -0.69 17.05 7.15
N THR A 27 -0.69 17.70 8.31
CA THR A 27 -1.59 17.36 9.42
C THR A 27 -3.05 17.50 9.00
N HIS A 28 -3.39 18.57 8.28
CA HIS A 28 -4.75 18.79 7.78
C HIS A 28 -5.14 17.72 6.74
N LEU A 29 -4.21 17.36 5.86
CA LEU A 29 -4.40 16.31 4.87
C LEU A 29 -4.63 14.93 5.52
N GLU A 30 -3.89 14.58 6.57
CA GLU A 30 -4.11 13.33 7.32
C GLU A 30 -5.50 13.26 7.93
N GLN A 31 -5.97 14.36 8.52
CA GLN A 31 -7.30 14.42 9.13
C GLN A 31 -8.42 14.27 8.09
N GLU A 32 -8.28 14.90 6.93
CA GLU A 32 -9.25 14.75 5.84
C GLU A 32 -9.26 13.33 5.28
N ILE A 33 -8.08 12.78 4.97
CA ILE A 33 -7.98 11.44 4.41
C ILE A 33 -8.54 10.40 5.40
N SER A 34 -8.24 10.52 6.69
CA SER A 34 -8.75 9.60 7.72
C SER A 34 -10.29 9.57 7.74
N LYS A 35 -10.95 10.71 7.55
CA LYS A 35 -12.42 10.79 7.45
C LYS A 35 -12.97 10.22 6.13
N ILE A 36 -12.23 10.34 5.04
CA ILE A 36 -12.66 9.80 3.73
C ILE A 36 -12.50 8.28 3.70
N ILE A 37 -11.46 7.73 4.35
CA ILE A 37 -11.21 6.28 4.41
C ILE A 37 -12.41 5.55 5.05
N THR A 38 -13.01 6.11 6.11
CA THR A 38 -14.18 5.49 6.76
C THR A 38 -15.42 5.42 5.86
N GLN A 39 -15.43 6.17 4.75
CA GLN A 39 -16.51 6.14 3.74
C GLN A 39 -16.30 5.06 2.67
N GLY A 40 -15.20 4.28 2.74
CA GLY A 40 -14.94 3.15 1.84
C GLY A 40 -14.67 3.56 0.38
N ARG A 41 -14.16 4.77 0.15
CA ARG A 41 -13.89 5.30 -1.20
C ARG A 41 -12.49 4.94 -1.70
N LEU A 42 -12.34 4.85 -3.02
CA LEU A 42 -11.03 4.79 -3.65
C LEU A 42 -10.36 6.17 -3.58
N ILE A 43 -9.18 6.24 -2.99
CA ILE A 43 -8.39 7.49 -2.85
C ILE A 43 -7.09 7.32 -3.62
N ALA A 44 -6.78 8.28 -4.48
CA ALA A 44 -5.51 8.35 -5.20
C ALA A 44 -4.64 9.49 -4.65
N LEU A 45 -3.44 9.17 -4.16
CA LEU A 45 -2.45 10.16 -3.72
C LEU A 45 -1.48 10.47 -4.86
N SER A 46 -1.50 11.71 -5.37
CA SER A 46 -0.68 12.17 -6.50
C SER A 46 0.32 13.27 -6.09
N GLY A 47 1.32 13.52 -6.95
CA GLY A 47 2.36 14.52 -6.69
C GLY A 47 3.69 14.19 -7.38
N ILE A 48 4.58 15.18 -7.46
CA ILE A 48 5.90 15.06 -8.13
C ILE A 48 6.80 13.99 -7.51
N VAL A 49 7.80 13.51 -8.25
CA VAL A 49 8.80 12.56 -7.72
C VAL A 49 9.54 13.22 -6.53
N GLY A 50 9.77 12.45 -5.47
CA GLY A 50 10.45 12.96 -4.27
C GLY A 50 9.59 13.78 -3.30
N SER A 51 8.31 14.03 -3.59
CA SER A 51 7.39 14.79 -2.71
C SER A 51 7.00 14.08 -1.40
N GLY A 52 7.53 12.89 -1.12
CA GLY A 52 7.22 12.17 0.12
C GLY A 52 5.91 11.39 0.14
N LYS A 53 5.24 11.17 -1.01
CA LYS A 53 3.98 10.40 -1.10
C LYS A 53 4.04 9.05 -0.38
N THR A 54 5.08 8.26 -0.67
CA THR A 54 5.26 6.93 -0.06
C THR A 54 5.49 7.03 1.44
N THR A 55 6.31 7.99 1.88
CA THR A 55 6.61 8.23 3.29
C THR A 55 5.35 8.64 4.06
N PHE A 56 4.57 9.56 3.50
CA PHE A 56 3.30 10.01 4.04
C PHE A 56 2.30 8.85 4.17
N LEU A 57 2.14 8.06 3.11
CA LEU A 57 1.18 6.95 3.08
C LEU A 57 1.56 5.85 4.10
N GLN A 58 2.86 5.56 4.24
CA GLN A 58 3.35 4.64 5.29
C GLN A 58 3.05 5.15 6.69
N ARG A 59 3.22 6.46 6.93
CA ARG A 59 2.93 7.08 8.22
C ARG A 59 1.44 7.03 8.55
N LEU A 60 0.59 7.45 7.62
CA LEU A 60 -0.86 7.39 7.75
C LEU A 60 -1.34 5.98 8.07
N ILE A 61 -0.84 4.97 7.34
CA ILE A 61 -1.16 3.56 7.60
C ILE A 61 -0.77 3.15 9.03
N ALA A 62 0.42 3.54 9.49
CA ALA A 62 0.89 3.20 10.83
C ALA A 62 0.02 3.85 11.91
N ASP A 63 -0.40 5.09 11.71
CA ASP A 63 -1.24 5.81 12.67
C ASP A 63 -2.69 5.30 12.68
N LEU A 64 -3.27 4.96 11.52
CA LEU A 64 -4.56 4.28 11.42
C LEU A 64 -4.53 2.91 12.12
N GLY A 65 -3.44 2.14 11.95
CA GLY A 65 -3.25 0.86 12.63
C GLY A 65 -3.16 0.99 14.16
N LYS A 66 -2.58 2.09 14.67
CA LYS A 66 -2.52 2.37 16.11
C LYS A 66 -3.87 2.78 16.70
N ALA A 67 -4.69 3.50 15.94
CA ALA A 67 -6.02 3.90 16.38
C ALA A 67 -6.95 2.69 16.63
N LYS A 68 -6.69 1.54 15.99
CA LYS A 68 -7.48 0.30 16.07
C LYS A 68 -8.96 0.43 15.66
N GLU A 69 -9.33 1.55 15.03
CA GLU A 69 -10.67 1.78 14.49
C GLU A 69 -10.85 1.12 13.11
N ILE A 70 -9.75 0.88 12.39
CA ILE A 70 -9.74 0.36 11.03
C ILE A 70 -8.74 -0.79 10.93
N ILE A 71 -9.14 -1.88 10.28
CA ILE A 71 -8.23 -2.97 9.92
C ILE A 71 -7.43 -2.52 8.70
N VAL A 72 -6.12 -2.33 8.88
CA VAL A 72 -5.21 -2.04 7.78
C VAL A 72 -4.69 -3.36 7.19
N SER A 73 -4.99 -3.61 5.92
CA SER A 73 -4.35 -4.66 5.13
C SER A 73 -3.42 -4.02 4.11
N ARG A 74 -2.19 -4.53 4.01
CA ARG A 74 -1.21 -4.11 3.00
C ARG A 74 -0.96 -5.27 2.06
N SER A 75 -1.41 -5.13 0.81
CA SER A 75 -1.00 -6.07 -0.24
C SER A 75 0.43 -5.73 -0.65
N LEU A 76 1.34 -6.69 -0.47
CA LEU A 76 2.70 -6.59 -0.97
C LEU A 76 2.67 -7.02 -2.44
N ALA A 77 2.81 -6.07 -3.36
CA ALA A 77 2.98 -6.39 -4.77
C ALA A 77 4.41 -6.94 -4.96
N VAL A 78 4.54 -8.26 -4.93
CA VAL A 78 5.80 -8.98 -5.20
C VAL A 78 5.77 -9.43 -6.65
N GLU A 79 6.87 -9.21 -7.37
CA GLU A 79 7.00 -9.61 -8.78
C GLU A 79 5.84 -9.11 -9.66
N SER A 80 5.45 -7.83 -9.50
CA SER A 80 4.36 -7.19 -10.26
C SER A 80 4.48 -7.42 -11.77
N ASP A 81 5.70 -7.48 -12.29
CA ASP A 81 6.01 -7.71 -13.70
C ASP A 81 5.75 -9.17 -14.14
N ARG A 82 5.70 -10.10 -13.18
CA ARG A 82 5.38 -11.52 -13.40
C ARG A 82 3.92 -11.86 -13.08
N VAL A 83 3.22 -11.00 -12.33
CA VAL A 83 1.78 -11.13 -12.08
C VAL A 83 1.04 -10.77 -13.37
N ASN A 84 0.57 -11.80 -14.07
CA ASN A 84 -0.24 -11.64 -15.26
C ASN A 84 -1.71 -12.00 -14.98
N LEU A 85 -2.59 -11.65 -15.91
CA LEU A 85 -4.03 -11.92 -15.79
C LEU A 85 -4.33 -13.40 -15.56
N SER A 86 -3.52 -14.32 -16.10
CA SER A 86 -3.72 -15.74 -15.88
C SER A 86 -3.46 -16.16 -14.43
N THR A 87 -2.47 -15.55 -13.78
CA THR A 87 -2.14 -15.77 -12.37
C THR A 87 -3.27 -15.28 -11.46
N LEU A 88 -3.81 -14.10 -11.74
CA LEU A 88 -4.95 -13.54 -10.97
C LEU A 88 -6.22 -14.40 -11.11
N ILE A 89 -6.57 -14.81 -12.32
CA ILE A 89 -7.71 -15.70 -12.55
C ILE A 89 -7.53 -17.03 -11.80
N THR A 90 -6.31 -17.57 -11.80
CA THR A 90 -6.01 -18.81 -11.09
C THR A 90 -6.16 -18.64 -9.58
N ALA A 91 -5.70 -17.52 -9.01
CA ALA A 91 -5.90 -17.21 -7.60
C ALA A 91 -7.38 -17.10 -7.22
N LEU A 92 -8.20 -16.43 -8.04
CA LEU A 92 -9.66 -16.35 -7.84
C LEU A 92 -10.32 -17.74 -7.78
N PHE A 93 -9.90 -18.67 -8.63
CA PHE A 93 -10.38 -20.05 -8.56
C PHE A 93 -10.05 -20.71 -7.22
N TYR A 94 -8.83 -20.55 -6.71
CA TYR A 94 -8.46 -21.13 -5.42
C TYR A 94 -9.21 -20.49 -4.23
N ASP A 95 -9.50 -19.19 -4.30
CA ASP A 95 -10.24 -18.49 -3.25
C ASP A 95 -11.75 -18.81 -3.27
N LEU A 96 -12.34 -18.98 -4.45
CA LEU A 96 -13.79 -19.16 -4.61
C LEU A 96 -14.23 -20.63 -4.69
N SER A 97 -13.32 -21.56 -5.00
CA SER A 97 -13.68 -22.98 -5.10
C SER A 97 -13.92 -23.58 -3.72
N ILE A 98 -15.10 -24.16 -3.53
CA ILE A 98 -15.49 -24.85 -2.30
C ILE A 98 -14.89 -26.27 -2.24
N GLU A 99 -14.48 -26.81 -3.40
CA GLU A 99 -13.92 -28.16 -3.53
C GLU A 99 -12.40 -28.21 -3.30
N LYS A 100 -11.94 -29.16 -2.47
CA LYS A 100 -10.53 -29.32 -2.11
C LYS A 100 -9.60 -29.77 -3.25
N ASP A 101 -10.14 -30.38 -4.31
CA ASP A 101 -9.38 -30.93 -5.43
C ASP A 101 -9.72 -30.26 -6.78
N PHE A 102 -10.02 -28.96 -6.74
CA PHE A 102 -10.41 -28.21 -7.93
C PHE A 102 -9.23 -28.04 -8.91
N LYS A 103 -9.40 -28.50 -10.16
CA LYS A 103 -8.42 -28.30 -11.26
C LYS A 103 -8.89 -27.20 -12.21
N VAL A 104 -8.15 -26.10 -12.24
CA VAL A 104 -8.36 -25.00 -13.19
C VAL A 104 -8.12 -25.49 -14.62
N SER A 105 -9.08 -25.27 -15.52
CA SER A 105 -8.94 -25.65 -16.93
C SER A 105 -7.83 -24.84 -17.61
N THR A 106 -7.00 -25.50 -18.42
CA THR A 106 -5.95 -24.85 -19.23
C THR A 106 -6.50 -24.18 -20.50
N GLN A 107 -7.76 -24.44 -20.88
CA GLN A 107 -8.42 -23.79 -22.02
C GLN A 107 -9.01 -22.43 -21.58
N PRO A 108 -8.58 -21.30 -22.18
CA PRO A 108 -8.97 -19.95 -21.74
C PRO A 108 -10.49 -19.74 -21.69
N GLU A 109 -11.20 -20.11 -22.76
CA GLU A 109 -12.65 -19.91 -22.88
C GLU A 109 -13.44 -20.70 -21.82
N LYS A 110 -13.06 -21.95 -21.57
CA LYS A 110 -13.73 -22.79 -20.56
C LYS A 110 -13.41 -22.32 -19.14
N ARG A 111 -12.20 -21.85 -18.92
CA ARG A 111 -11.76 -21.29 -17.65
C ARG A 111 -12.53 -20.02 -17.31
N GLU A 112 -12.71 -19.11 -18.27
CA GLU A 112 -13.46 -17.88 -18.04
C GLU A 112 -14.95 -18.15 -17.80
N ARG A 113 -15.57 -19.06 -18.56
CA ARG A 113 -16.96 -19.47 -18.34
C ARG A 113 -17.18 -20.10 -16.96
N LYS A 114 -16.29 -21.02 -16.54
CA LYS A 114 -16.37 -21.63 -15.21
C LYS A 114 -16.21 -20.62 -14.07
N LEU A 115 -15.41 -19.58 -14.28
CA LEU A 115 -15.23 -18.53 -13.26
C LEU A 115 -16.52 -17.74 -13.03
N LEU A 116 -17.34 -17.56 -14.08
CA LEU A 116 -18.65 -16.92 -13.98
C LEU A 116 -19.70 -17.81 -13.29
N GLU A 117 -19.46 -19.13 -13.23
CA GLU A 117 -20.37 -20.12 -12.63
C GLU A 117 -20.08 -20.39 -11.14
N LEU A 118 -18.93 -19.93 -10.63
CA LEU A 118 -18.53 -20.02 -9.21
C LEU A 118 -19.07 -18.85 -8.40
#